data_AF-A0A9W4T946-F1
#
_entry.id   AF-A0A9W4T946-F1
#
_cell.length_a   1.000
_cell.length_b   1.000
_cell.length_c   1.000
_cell.angle_alpha   90.00
_cell.angle_beta   90.00
_cell.angle_gamma   90.00
#
_symmetry.space_group_name_H-M   'P 1'
#
loop_
_entity.id
_entity.type
_entity.pdbx_description
1 polymer ?
#
loop_
_entity_poly.entity_id
_entity_poly.type
_entity_poly.pdbx_seq_one_letter_code
_entity_poly.pdbx_strand_id
1 'polypeptide(L)' 'MPTIKGFEKKKGFRFFFTSHDRGEEPHIHAEGSSGIMKVSLKNLSVEYSRGLTYSEERKILAIAEENQKHFLK' A
#
# COMPACT_ATOMS: atom_id res chain seq x y z
N MET A 1 2.97 5.38 -14.92
CA MET A 1 2.73 4.99 -13.52
C MET A 1 2.28 6.21 -12.72
N PRO A 2 1.05 6.23 -12.19
CA PRO A 2 0.64 7.29 -11.27
C PRO A 2 1.32 7.04 -9.91
N THR A 3 2.51 7.63 -9.73
CA THR A 3 3.07 7.78 -8.39
C THR A 3 2.27 8.88 -7.70
N ILE A 4 1.35 8.52 -6.79
CA ILE A 4 0.71 9.52 -5.92
C ILE A 4 1.76 10.03 -4.94
N LYS A 5 2.57 10.99 -5.38
CA LYS A 5 3.45 11.80 -4.52
C LYS A 5 2.57 12.68 -3.66
N GLY A 6 2.32 12.27 -2.41
CA GLY A 6 1.53 13.08 -1.49
C GLY A 6 1.18 12.45 -0.14
N PHE A 7 1.20 11.12 -0.01
CA PHE A 7 0.92 10.47 1.28
C PHE A 7 2.16 10.29 2.17
N GLU A 8 3.36 10.55 1.63
CA GLU A 8 4.68 10.20 2.19
C GLU A 8 5.01 10.82 3.55
N LYS A 9 4.32 11.87 4.00
CA LYS A 9 4.76 12.66 5.17
C LYS A 9 3.84 12.68 6.38
N LYS A 10 2.61 12.17 6.32
CA LYS A 10 1.66 12.32 7.45
C LYS A 10 1.77 11.23 8.52
N LYS A 11 2.33 10.06 8.22
CA LYS A 11 2.41 8.93 9.18
C LYS A 11 3.73 8.13 9.14
N GLY A 12 4.73 8.56 8.37
CA GLY A 12 6.01 7.84 8.27
C GLY A 12 5.99 6.60 7.38
N PHE A 13 4.98 6.46 6.52
CA PHE A 13 4.86 5.38 5.54
C PHE A 13 4.99 5.92 4.12
N ARG A 14 5.63 5.16 3.23
CA ARG A 14 5.74 5.45 1.80
C ARG A 14 4.92 4.43 1.02
N PHE A 15 4.07 4.90 0.12
CA PHE A 15 3.21 4.03 -0.69
C PHE A 15 3.61 4.13 -2.16
N PHE A 16 3.76 2.97 -2.79
CA PHE A 16 4.06 2.83 -4.21
C PHE A 16 2.90 2.10 -4.88
N PHE A 17 2.31 2.74 -5.89
CA PHE A 17 1.26 2.16 -6.72
C PHE A 17 1.90 1.48 -7.91
N THR A 18 1.82 0.16 -7.93
CA THR A 18 2.28 -0.64 -9.07
C THR A 18 1.06 -1.23 -9.73
N SER A 19 0.41 -0.41 -10.55
CA SER A 19 -0.56 -0.93 -11.52
C SER A 19 0.11 -0.96 -12.89
N HIS A 20 -0.02 -2.12 -13.54
CA HIS A 20 -0.25 -2.17 -14.98
C HIS A 20 0.97 -2.25 -15.92
N ASP A 21 1.82 -3.27 -15.77
CA ASP A 21 2.70 -3.66 -16.89
C ASP A 21 2.55 -5.12 -17.37
N ARG A 22 1.89 -6.03 -16.62
CA ARG A 22 1.86 -7.47 -16.97
C ARG A 22 0.58 -8.26 -16.66
N GLY A 23 -0.57 -7.60 -16.49
CA GLY A 23 -1.83 -8.28 -16.11
C GLY A 23 -1.91 -8.69 -14.63
N GLU A 24 -1.00 -8.20 -13.79
CA GLU A 24 -1.09 -8.35 -12.34
C GLU A 24 -2.26 -7.55 -11.78
N GLU A 25 -2.94 -8.13 -10.78
CA GLU A 25 -4.03 -7.44 -10.09
C GLU A 25 -3.52 -6.14 -9.43
N PRO A 26 -4.36 -5.09 -9.37
CA PRO A 26 -3.98 -3.82 -8.74
C PRO A 26 -3.52 -4.03 -7.30
N HIS A 27 -2.30 -3.62 -7.00
CA HIS A 27 -1.71 -3.75 -5.67
C HIS A 27 -0.86 -2.55 -5.32
N ILE A 28 -0.60 -2.40 -4.02
CA ILE A 28 0.26 -1.36 -3.46
C ILE A 28 1.42 -1.99 -2.71
N HIS A 29 2.57 -1.32 -2.75
CA HIS A 29 3.67 -1.57 -1.82
C HIS A 29 3.70 -0.43 -0.81
N ALA A 30 3.73 -0.75 0.48
CA ALA A 30 3.84 0.20 1.56
C ALA A 30 5.12 -0.07 2.34
N GLU A 31 6.04 0.89 2.35
CA GLU A 31 7.23 0.88 3.19
C GLU A 31 6.95 1.63 4.49
N GLY A 32 7.25 1.01 5.62
CA GLY A 32 7.23 1.62 6.94
C GLY A 32 8.62 1.91 7.46
N SER A 33 8.75 1.99 8.78
CA SER A 33 10.00 2.42 9.43
C SER A 33 11.17 1.45 9.20
N SER A 34 10.89 0.15 9.16
CA SER A 34 11.90 -0.91 9.01
C SER A 34 11.49 -2.04 8.07
N GLY A 35 10.38 -1.88 7.34
CA GLY A 35 9.78 -2.99 6.61
C GLY A 35 8.91 -2.57 5.44
N ILE A 36 8.41 -3.58 4.73
CA ILE A 36 7.59 -3.43 3.53
C ILE A 36 6.39 -4.37 3.59
N MET A 37 5.28 -3.91 3.03
CA MET A 37 4.03 -4.65 2.92
C MET A 37 3.48 -4.54 1.51
N LYS A 38 3.02 -5.66 0.95
CA LYS A 38 2.28 -5.71 -0.30
C LYS A 38 0.82 -5.98 0.00
N VAL A 39 -0.06 -5.12 -0.49
CA VAL A 39 -1.51 -5.24 -0.29
C VAL A 39 -2.21 -5.28 -1.65
N SER A 40 -3.05 -6.30 -1.85
CA SER A 40 -3.93 -6.37 -3.01
C SER A 40 -5.10 -5.39 -2.82
N LEU A 41 -5.35 -4.54 -3.81
CA LEU A 41 -6.46 -3.58 -3.75
C LEU A 41 -7.80 -4.21 -4.11
N LYS A 42 -7.84 -5.42 -4.69
CA LYS A 42 -9.09 -6.10 -5.06
C LYS A 42 -9.91 -6.50 -3.85
N ASN A 43 -9.24 -7.00 -2.81
CA ASN A 43 -9.84 -7.55 -1.60
C ASN A 43 -9.24 -6.97 -0.30
N LEU A 44 -8.34 -5.98 -0.41
CA LEU A 44 -7.59 -5.39 0.71
C LEU A 44 -6.82 -6.45 1.53
N SER A 45 -6.42 -7.56 0.91
CA SER A 45 -5.64 -8.59 1.60
C SER A 45 -4.14 -8.31 1.55
N VAL A 46 -3.46 -8.62 2.64
CA VAL A 46 -2.01 -8.61 2.72
C VAL A 46 -1.46 -9.82 1.98
N GLU A 47 -0.76 -9.58 0.87
CA GLU A 47 -0.05 -10.65 0.17
C GLU A 47 1.28 -10.97 0.85
N TYR A 48 1.93 -9.92 1.38
CA TYR A 48 3.23 -10.04 2.03
C TYR A 48 3.43 -8.91 3.03
N SER A 49 4.06 -9.21 4.17
CA SER A 49 4.57 -8.22 5.11
C SER A 49 5.87 -8.72 5.72
N ARG A 50 6.88 -7.86 5.78
CA ARG A 50 8.16 -8.17 6.43
C ARG A 50 8.74 -6.93 7.09
N GLY A 51 9.23 -7.11 8.32
CA GLY A 51 9.94 -6.08 9.07
C GLY A 51 9.04 -4.98 9.61
N LEU A 52 7.72 -5.14 9.51
CA LEU A 52 6.72 -4.23 10.07
C LEU A 52 6.15 -4.81 11.36
N THR A 53 5.80 -3.91 12.26
CA THR A 53 5.04 -4.26 13.46
C THR A 53 3.56 -4.40 13.12
N TYR A 54 2.83 -5.16 13.93
CA TYR A 54 1.37 -5.29 13.79
C TYR A 54 0.62 -3.94 13.86
N SER A 55 1.17 -2.94 14.57
CA SER A 55 0.61 -1.59 14.59
C SER A 55 0.77 -0.88 13.25
N GLU A 56 1.92 -1.03 12.60
CA GLU A 56 2.20 -0.46 11.28
C GLU A 56 1.34 -1.12 10.21
N GLU A 57 1.25 -2.45 10.20
CA GLU A 57 0.41 -3.19 9.25
C GLU A 57 -1.04 -2.74 9.31
N ARG A 58 -1.61 -2.62 10.52
CA ARG A 58 -2.98 -2.12 10.70
C ARG A 58 -3.17 -0.69 10.19
N LYS A 59 -2.19 0.20 10.43
CA LYS A 59 -2.24 1.58 9.93
C LYS A 59 -2.17 1.62 8.41
N ILE A 60 -1.30 0.79 7.81
CA ILE A 60 -1.14 0.68 6.36
C ILE A 60 -2.44 0.17 5.72
N LEU A 61 -3.05 -0.89 6.27
CA LEU A 61 -4.33 -1.41 5.79
C LEU A 61 -5.45 -0.38 5.88
N ALA A 62 -5.57 0.33 7.00
CA ALA A 62 -6.59 1.38 7.14
C ALA A 62 -6.42 2.49 6.10
N ILE A 63 -5.18 2.92 5.82
CA ILE A 63 -4.91 3.90 4.76
C ILE A 63 -5.27 3.33 3.39
N ALA A 64 -4.95 2.06 3.12
CA ALA A 64 -5.26 1.39 1.87
C ALA A 64 -6.77 1.29 1.64
N GLU A 65 -7.53 0.96 2.68
CA GLU A 65 -8.99 0.89 2.66
C GLU A 65 -9.64 2.27 2.41
N GLU A 66 -9.23 3.29 3.16
CA GLU A 66 -9.73 4.66 3.02
C GLU A 66 -9.55 5.21 1.60
N ASN A 67 -8.48 4.79 0.92
CA ASN A 67 -8.09 5.31 -0.39
C ASN A 67 -8.30 4.30 -1.53
N GLN A 68 -8.86 3.12 -1.27
CA GLN A 68 -9.02 2.04 -2.24
C GLN A 68 -9.71 2.51 -3.54
N LYS A 69 -10.77 3.31 -3.40
CA LYS A 69 -11.53 3.87 -4.54
C LYS A 69 -10.73 4.90 -5.35
N HIS A 70 -9.78 5.58 -4.73
CA HIS A 70 -8.87 6.49 -5.43
C HIS A 70 -7.78 5.73 -6.19
N PHE A 71 -7.46 4.50 -5.76
CA PHE A 71 -6.43 3.66 -6.38
C PHE A 71 -6.96 2.77 -7.51
N LEU A 72 -8.27 2.51 -7.53
CA LEU A 72 -8.95 1.72 -8.57
C LEU A 72 -9.61 2.59 -9.67
N LYS A 73 -9.52 3.92 -9.57
CA LYS A 73 -9.98 4.87 -10.59
C LYS A 73 -8.89 5.16 -11.61
#